data_AF-A0A7Z9IDC0-F1
#
_entry.id   AF-A0A7Z9IDC0-F1
#
_cell.length_a   1.000
_cell.length_b   1.000
_cell.length_c   1.000
_cell.angle_alpha   90.00
_cell.angle_beta   90.00
_cell.angle_gamma   90.00
#
_symmetry.space_group_name_H-M   'P 1'
#
loop_
_entity.id
_entity.type
_entity.pdbx_description
1 polymer ?
#
loop_
_entity_poly.entity_id
_entity_poly.type
_entity_poly.pdbx_seq_one_letter_code
_entity_poly.pdbx_strand_id
1 'polypeptide(L)'
;MAGGKLIGNYLDKAVKTIRTDVWMSNPSDVGSVSLYFLSASDKNLYLYDIDQLPESSGWHEISASLHSTEWHWYIDSEIFFGAPPDLSLQNVSEVGILLRPTGSGKTTEIGLDNFALLGEETVEFTQSILTLPSQTFEPGEIISVSFDRPSGTKKDWIGLYEKAEAPATPSILWRYTDGTQSGNEIIKKGTVSFAEGLPEPGEYEARMYSNDDYDLISSALFSVRKPPTLTPTKEAFNSGESIKLTFTNPNATPLDWVGIYRKGDEAPAVPSIFWFYTDGTKTGDTSLSEGSLEFDESLPGAGDYEIRLYANDSYELLANATFSIGGDAPPAINIVRNGNGTITVSFEGKLQSASTVNGPWHDVDAVSPLTLNTDETVQFGRAVR
;
A
#
# COMPACT_ATOMS: atom_id res chain seq x y z
N MET A 1 -10.37 1.64 3.78
CA MET A 1 -10.93 0.44 3.10
C MET A 1 -12.10 0.87 2.22
N ALA A 2 -11.96 0.82 0.89
CA ALA A 2 -13.09 0.89 -0.04
C ALA A 2 -13.91 -0.39 0.13
N GLY A 3 -14.88 -0.35 1.04
CA GLY A 3 -15.71 -1.51 1.34
C GLY A 3 -16.74 -1.68 0.25
N GLY A 4 -16.52 -2.63 -0.66
CA GLY A 4 -17.62 -3.21 -1.42
C GLY A 4 -18.71 -3.63 -0.42
N LYS A 5 -19.96 -3.26 -0.69
CA LYS A 5 -21.08 -3.64 0.17
C LYS A 5 -21.39 -5.12 -0.11
N LEU A 6 -21.35 -5.95 0.93
CA LEU A 6 -21.81 -7.33 0.83
C LEU A 6 -23.33 -7.35 0.67
N ILE A 7 -23.82 -7.97 -0.41
CA ILE A 7 -25.26 -8.11 -0.67
C ILE A 7 -25.57 -9.61 -0.87
N GLY A 8 -26.29 -10.20 0.09
CA GLY A 8 -26.74 -11.60 0.04
C GLY A 8 -26.63 -12.32 1.39
N ASN A 9 -27.06 -13.59 1.43
CA ASN A 9 -26.97 -14.46 2.60
C ASN A 9 -26.22 -15.76 2.25
N TYR A 10 -25.07 -16.00 2.89
CA TYR A 10 -24.26 -17.22 2.69
C TYR A 10 -24.98 -18.54 3.02
N LEU A 11 -26.09 -18.46 3.76
CA LEU A 11 -26.89 -19.63 4.16
C LEU A 11 -27.99 -19.98 3.18
N ASP A 12 -28.22 -19.15 2.18
CA ASP A 12 -29.09 -19.53 1.09
C ASP A 12 -28.39 -20.64 0.30
N LYS A 13 -28.93 -21.87 0.37
CA LYS A 13 -28.42 -23.03 -0.37
C LYS A 13 -28.43 -22.83 -1.88
N ALA A 14 -29.16 -21.82 -2.36
CA ALA A 14 -29.09 -21.42 -3.74
C ALA A 14 -27.76 -20.74 -4.07
N VAL A 15 -27.12 -20.04 -3.13
CA VAL A 15 -25.85 -19.31 -3.35
C VAL A 15 -24.71 -20.29 -3.56
N LYS A 16 -24.13 -20.26 -4.75
CA LYS A 16 -23.01 -21.13 -5.16
C LYS A 16 -21.75 -20.36 -5.49
N THR A 17 -21.82 -19.05 -5.65
CA THR A 17 -20.70 -18.25 -6.19
C THR A 17 -20.59 -16.91 -5.48
N ILE A 18 -19.37 -16.50 -5.17
CA ILE A 18 -19.01 -15.12 -4.83
C ILE A 18 -18.51 -14.44 -6.11
N ARG A 19 -19.01 -13.24 -6.39
CA ARG A 19 -18.60 -12.41 -7.54
C ARG A 19 -18.20 -11.02 -7.07
N THR A 20 -17.21 -10.43 -7.73
CA THR A 20 -16.90 -9.00 -7.65
C THR A 20 -16.32 -8.48 -8.97
N ASP A 21 -16.51 -7.20 -9.26
CA ASP A 21 -15.85 -6.56 -10.39
C ASP A 21 -14.61 -5.80 -9.88
N VAL A 22 -13.51 -5.94 -10.62
CA VAL A 22 -12.21 -5.38 -10.28
C VAL A 22 -11.69 -4.55 -11.43
N TRP A 23 -11.33 -3.30 -11.16
CA TRP A 23 -10.59 -2.49 -12.10
C TRP A 23 -9.09 -2.65 -11.89
N MET A 24 -8.35 -2.89 -12.98
CA MET A 24 -6.90 -3.03 -12.95
C MET A 24 -6.25 -2.06 -13.94
N SER A 25 -5.37 -1.18 -13.45
CA SER A 25 -4.64 -0.26 -14.32
C SER A 25 -3.60 -0.95 -15.18
N ASN A 26 -2.81 -1.88 -14.62
CA ASN A 26 -1.79 -2.65 -15.32
C ASN A 26 -1.75 -4.10 -14.80
N PRO A 27 -2.47 -5.04 -15.44
CA PRO A 27 -2.53 -6.42 -14.95
C PRO A 27 -1.20 -7.17 -14.95
N SER A 28 -0.24 -6.74 -15.77
CA SER A 28 1.10 -7.37 -15.82
C SER A 28 1.94 -7.17 -14.54
N ASP A 29 1.57 -6.19 -13.72
CA ASP A 29 2.22 -5.91 -12.42
C ASP A 29 1.64 -6.80 -11.29
N VAL A 30 0.61 -7.60 -11.57
CA VAL A 30 -0.06 -8.48 -10.58
C VAL A 30 0.38 -9.92 -10.81
N GLY A 31 0.97 -10.52 -9.79
CA GLY A 31 1.47 -11.90 -9.80
C GLY A 31 0.42 -12.93 -9.40
N SER A 32 -0.49 -12.58 -8.49
CA SER A 32 -1.67 -13.39 -8.19
C SER A 32 -2.79 -12.55 -7.60
N VAL A 33 -4.04 -12.94 -7.85
CA VAL A 33 -5.23 -12.43 -7.16
C VAL A 33 -5.86 -13.61 -6.42
N SER A 34 -6.26 -13.41 -5.17
CA SER A 34 -7.07 -14.37 -4.43
C SER A 34 -8.33 -13.70 -3.92
N LEU A 35 -9.49 -14.32 -4.10
CA LEU A 35 -10.67 -13.97 -3.30
C LEU A 35 -10.49 -14.52 -1.89
N TYR A 36 -10.91 -13.77 -0.86
CA TYR A 36 -10.88 -14.26 0.51
C TYR A 36 -12.16 -13.96 1.29
N PHE A 37 -12.39 -14.77 2.34
CA PHE A 37 -13.26 -14.39 3.44
C PHE A 37 -12.68 -14.84 4.78
N LEU A 38 -12.96 -14.05 5.83
CA LEU A 38 -12.61 -14.34 7.22
C LEU A 38 -13.86 -14.80 7.96
N SER A 39 -13.81 -16.03 8.51
CA SER A 39 -14.90 -16.51 9.36
C SER A 39 -14.71 -16.02 10.80
N ALA A 40 -15.73 -15.39 11.34
CA ALA A 40 -15.81 -15.05 12.76
C ALA A 40 -16.08 -16.27 13.66
N SER A 41 -16.58 -17.39 13.11
CA SER A 41 -16.85 -18.63 13.85
C SER A 41 -15.57 -19.36 14.25
N ASP A 42 -14.71 -19.66 13.27
CA ASP A 42 -13.49 -20.46 13.47
C ASP A 42 -12.20 -19.64 13.34
N LYS A 43 -12.29 -18.36 12.97
CA LYS A 43 -11.17 -17.43 12.77
C LYS A 43 -10.24 -17.80 11.60
N ASN A 44 -10.66 -18.71 10.73
CA ASN A 44 -9.88 -19.06 9.54
C ASN A 44 -10.10 -18.05 8.41
N LEU A 45 -9.00 -17.76 7.70
CA LEU A 45 -9.00 -17.03 6.44
C LEU A 45 -9.03 -18.04 5.28
N TYR A 46 -10.13 -18.06 4.55
CA TYR A 46 -10.32 -18.91 3.38
C TYR A 46 -9.98 -18.13 2.13
N LEU A 47 -9.21 -18.74 1.24
CA LEU A 47 -8.62 -18.14 0.05
C LEU A 47 -8.99 -18.97 -1.18
N TYR A 48 -9.27 -18.29 -2.29
CA TYR A 48 -9.45 -18.89 -3.61
C TYR A 48 -8.56 -18.15 -4.60
N ASP A 49 -7.52 -18.80 -5.09
CA ASP A 49 -6.61 -18.20 -6.08
C ASP A 49 -7.29 -18.14 -7.45
N ILE A 50 -7.12 -17.03 -8.15
CA ILE A 50 -7.68 -16.84 -9.48
C ILE A 50 -6.62 -17.24 -10.50
N ASP A 51 -6.87 -18.36 -11.17
CA ASP A 51 -5.93 -18.98 -12.12
C ASP A 51 -5.72 -18.15 -13.39
N GLN A 52 -6.68 -17.29 -13.75
CA GLN A 52 -6.60 -16.44 -14.94
C GLN A 52 -6.73 -14.98 -14.56
N LEU A 53 -5.57 -14.33 -14.45
CA LEU A 53 -5.50 -12.89 -14.30
C LEU A 53 -5.98 -12.19 -15.58
N PRO A 54 -6.66 -11.04 -15.46
CA PRO A 54 -6.99 -10.22 -16.62
C PRO A 54 -5.75 -9.88 -17.47
N GLU A 55 -5.89 -9.89 -18.79
CA GLU A 55 -4.78 -9.60 -19.70
C GLU A 55 -4.73 -8.11 -20.14
N SER A 56 -5.76 -7.33 -19.82
CA SER A 56 -5.91 -5.95 -20.27
C SER A 56 -6.29 -4.99 -19.14
N SER A 57 -5.89 -3.73 -19.29
CA SER A 57 -6.34 -2.66 -18.39
C SER A 57 -7.85 -2.45 -18.48
N GLY A 58 -8.53 -2.25 -17.35
CA GLY A 58 -9.98 -2.02 -17.30
C GLY A 58 -10.70 -2.79 -16.20
N TRP A 59 -12.04 -2.76 -16.26
CA TRP A 59 -12.92 -3.52 -15.38
C TRP A 59 -13.05 -4.96 -15.83
N HIS A 60 -12.90 -5.89 -14.89
CA HIS A 60 -13.04 -7.33 -15.09
C HIS A 60 -13.93 -7.92 -14.02
N GLU A 61 -14.78 -8.85 -14.40
CA GLU A 61 -15.53 -9.66 -13.45
C GLU A 61 -14.64 -10.80 -12.96
N ILE A 62 -14.60 -10.99 -11.65
CA ILE A 62 -13.93 -12.10 -10.99
C ILE A 62 -14.95 -12.84 -10.13
N SER A 63 -14.93 -14.17 -10.17
CA SER A 63 -15.84 -14.99 -9.37
C SER A 63 -15.18 -16.27 -8.88
N ALA A 64 -15.66 -16.77 -7.73
CA ALA A 64 -15.25 -18.05 -7.14
C ALA A 64 -16.49 -18.84 -6.68
N SER A 65 -16.48 -20.14 -6.94
CA SER A 65 -17.56 -21.04 -6.48
C SER A 65 -17.37 -21.40 -5.02
N LEU A 66 -18.38 -21.17 -4.17
CA LEU A 66 -18.43 -21.60 -2.76
C LEU A 66 -18.36 -23.13 -2.58
N HIS A 67 -18.63 -23.90 -3.64
CA HIS A 67 -18.54 -25.36 -3.62
C HIS A 67 -17.25 -25.90 -4.23
N SER A 68 -16.35 -25.03 -4.72
CA SER A 68 -15.11 -25.52 -5.32
C SER A 68 -14.23 -26.20 -4.27
N THR A 69 -13.56 -27.27 -4.69
CA THR A 69 -12.53 -27.92 -3.88
C THR A 69 -11.20 -27.16 -3.88
N GLU A 70 -11.13 -26.04 -4.61
CA GLU A 70 -9.91 -25.23 -4.81
C GLU A 70 -9.76 -24.10 -3.79
N TRP A 71 -10.74 -23.93 -2.89
CA TRP A 71 -10.55 -23.11 -1.70
C TRP A 71 -9.46 -23.72 -0.84
N HIS A 72 -8.65 -22.85 -0.22
CA HIS A 72 -7.64 -23.25 0.74
C HIS A 72 -7.62 -22.33 1.96
N TRP A 73 -7.17 -22.86 3.09
CA TRP A 73 -6.97 -22.09 4.32
C TRP A 73 -5.84 -22.72 5.14
N TYR A 74 -5.38 -21.99 6.16
CA TYR A 74 -4.27 -22.42 7.00
C TYR A 74 -4.70 -22.61 8.45
N ILE A 75 -4.22 -23.68 9.09
CA ILE A 75 -4.29 -23.89 10.53
C ILE A 75 -2.89 -24.29 10.99
N ASP A 76 -2.29 -23.54 11.92
CA ASP A 76 -0.96 -23.82 12.49
C ASP A 76 0.14 -24.11 11.45
N SER A 77 0.13 -23.37 10.33
CA SER A 77 1.03 -23.53 9.15
C SER A 77 0.80 -24.76 8.27
N GLU A 78 -0.23 -25.56 8.55
CA GLU A 78 -0.70 -26.62 7.66
C GLU A 78 -1.76 -26.06 6.70
N ILE A 79 -1.66 -26.40 5.42
CA ILE A 79 -2.61 -25.98 4.39
C ILE A 79 -3.70 -27.03 4.21
N PHE A 80 -4.94 -26.56 4.21
CA PHE A 80 -6.12 -27.36 3.96
C PHE A 80 -6.77 -26.91 2.66
N PHE A 81 -7.39 -27.85 1.95
CA PHE A 81 -8.11 -27.60 0.70
C PHE A 81 -9.52 -28.14 0.78
N GLY A 82 -10.45 -27.48 0.11
CA GLY A 82 -11.84 -27.90 0.02
C GLY A 82 -12.82 -26.77 0.27
N ALA A 83 -14.08 -27.02 -0.08
CA ALA A 83 -15.15 -26.06 0.13
C ALA A 83 -15.24 -25.64 1.61
N PRO A 84 -15.43 -24.34 1.90
CA PRO A 84 -15.67 -23.87 3.26
C PRO A 84 -16.77 -24.63 4.00
N PRO A 85 -16.59 -24.93 5.30
CA PRO A 85 -17.66 -25.51 6.10
C PRO A 85 -18.85 -24.54 6.24
N ASP A 86 -20.08 -25.07 6.24
CA ASP A 86 -21.31 -24.29 6.44
C ASP A 86 -21.25 -23.41 7.72
N LEU A 87 -20.65 -23.93 8.80
CA LEU A 87 -20.46 -23.20 10.07
C LEU A 87 -19.55 -21.97 9.94
N SER A 88 -18.57 -22.04 9.03
CA SER A 88 -17.64 -20.95 8.77
C SER A 88 -18.31 -19.86 7.93
N LEU A 89 -19.21 -20.27 7.03
CA LEU A 89 -20.06 -19.40 6.21
C LEU A 89 -21.23 -18.76 6.99
N GLN A 90 -21.64 -19.33 8.14
CA GLN A 90 -22.68 -18.76 9.01
C GLN A 90 -22.32 -17.41 9.63
N ASN A 91 -21.02 -17.12 9.77
CA ASN A 91 -20.56 -15.94 10.47
C ASN A 91 -19.30 -15.41 9.78
N VAL A 92 -19.46 -14.80 8.62
CA VAL A 92 -18.36 -14.14 7.89
C VAL A 92 -18.20 -12.73 8.42
N SER A 93 -17.01 -12.39 8.94
CA SER A 93 -16.70 -11.03 9.41
C SER A 93 -16.11 -10.14 8.33
N GLU A 94 -15.48 -10.72 7.31
CA GLU A 94 -14.78 -9.98 6.29
C GLU A 94 -14.78 -10.74 4.96
N VAL A 95 -14.88 -10.01 3.86
CA VAL A 95 -14.58 -10.50 2.51
C VAL A 95 -13.70 -9.51 1.81
N GLY A 96 -12.87 -10.00 0.89
CA GLY A 96 -12.07 -9.12 0.07
C GLY A 96 -11.34 -9.84 -1.03
N ILE A 97 -10.42 -9.10 -1.63
CA ILE A 97 -9.48 -9.61 -2.60
C ILE A 97 -8.07 -9.34 -2.07
N LEU A 98 -7.23 -10.36 -2.11
CA LEU A 98 -5.81 -10.28 -1.84
C LEU A 98 -5.06 -10.21 -3.18
N LEU A 99 -4.17 -9.23 -3.31
CA LEU A 99 -3.35 -9.04 -4.50
C LEU A 99 -1.89 -9.22 -4.13
N ARG A 100 -1.17 -10.01 -4.93
CA ARG A 100 0.28 -10.18 -4.79
C ARG A 100 0.93 -9.62 -6.06
N PRO A 101 1.80 -8.59 -5.96
CA PRO A 101 2.47 -8.02 -7.13
C PRO A 101 3.51 -8.98 -7.73
N THR A 102 3.86 -8.77 -9.00
CA THR A 102 5.02 -9.45 -9.61
C THR A 102 6.33 -8.78 -9.15
N GLY A 103 7.09 -9.46 -8.29
CA GLY A 103 8.41 -8.97 -7.86
C GLY A 103 8.36 -7.80 -6.86
N SER A 104 9.37 -6.92 -6.90
CA SER A 104 9.59 -5.86 -5.89
C SER A 104 9.00 -4.49 -6.29
N GLY A 105 7.97 -4.42 -7.14
CA GLY A 105 7.68 -3.18 -7.89
C GLY A 105 6.22 -2.73 -7.96
N LYS A 106 6.02 -1.48 -7.53
CA LYS A 106 4.97 -0.48 -7.82
C LYS A 106 3.49 -0.79 -7.52
N THR A 107 2.80 0.23 -7.02
CA THR A 107 1.38 0.26 -6.71
C THR A 107 0.53 0.12 -7.98
N THR A 108 -0.15 -1.01 -8.15
CA THR A 108 -1.30 -1.12 -9.07
C THR A 108 -2.47 -0.38 -8.43
N GLU A 109 -3.14 0.50 -9.17
CA GLU A 109 -4.38 1.13 -8.73
C GLU A 109 -5.52 0.14 -8.96
N ILE A 110 -6.32 -0.12 -7.91
CA ILE A 110 -7.40 -1.10 -7.92
C ILE A 110 -8.69 -0.46 -7.45
N GLY A 111 -9.73 -0.53 -8.29
CA GLY A 111 -11.11 -0.29 -7.89
C GLY A 111 -11.80 -1.61 -7.61
N LEU A 112 -12.50 -1.72 -6.48
CA LEU A 112 -13.38 -2.84 -6.16
C LEU A 112 -14.83 -2.35 -6.24
N ASP A 113 -15.65 -3.05 -7.03
CA ASP A 113 -17.08 -2.81 -7.09
C ASP A 113 -17.84 -4.11 -6.79
N ASN A 114 -18.81 -4.01 -5.87
CA ASN A 114 -19.80 -5.04 -5.50
C ASN A 114 -19.26 -6.43 -5.09
N PHE A 115 -19.55 -6.87 -3.86
CA PHE A 115 -19.46 -8.29 -3.50
C PHE A 115 -20.86 -8.92 -3.55
N ALA A 116 -21.09 -9.76 -4.54
CA ALA A 116 -22.37 -10.41 -4.78
C ALA A 116 -22.30 -11.92 -4.48
N LEU A 117 -23.34 -12.42 -3.81
CA LEU A 117 -23.59 -13.85 -3.60
C LEU A 117 -24.65 -14.33 -4.58
N LEU A 118 -24.27 -15.20 -5.52
CA LEU A 118 -25.11 -15.63 -6.66
C LEU A 118 -25.52 -17.09 -6.54
N GLY A 119 -26.75 -17.40 -6.96
CA GLY A 119 -27.24 -18.78 -7.07
C GLY A 119 -27.44 -19.29 -8.51
N GLU A 120 -28.00 -20.49 -8.67
CA GLU A 120 -28.23 -21.12 -10.00
C GLU A 120 -29.18 -20.34 -10.91
N GLU A 121 -30.01 -19.46 -10.34
CA GLU A 121 -30.71 -18.43 -11.11
C GLU A 121 -29.94 -17.10 -11.01
N THR A 122 -29.74 -16.45 -12.15
CA THR A 122 -29.21 -15.09 -12.24
C THR A 122 -30.12 -14.14 -11.46
N VAL A 123 -29.68 -13.74 -10.27
CA VAL A 123 -30.33 -12.67 -9.51
C VAL A 123 -29.93 -11.36 -10.18
N GLU A 124 -30.82 -10.75 -10.95
CA GLU A 124 -30.65 -9.34 -11.33
C GLU A 124 -30.78 -8.50 -10.07
N PHE A 125 -29.67 -7.92 -9.62
CA PHE A 125 -29.69 -6.96 -8.52
C PHE A 125 -30.47 -5.74 -8.99
N THR A 126 -31.47 -5.32 -8.21
CA THR A 126 -32.23 -4.09 -8.50
C THR A 126 -31.63 -2.86 -7.82
N GLN A 127 -30.64 -3.04 -6.95
CA GLN A 127 -29.98 -1.94 -6.25
C GLN A 127 -28.90 -1.35 -7.15
N SER A 128 -29.01 -0.05 -7.39
CA SER A 128 -27.98 0.70 -8.11
C SER A 128 -26.89 1.14 -7.14
N ILE A 129 -25.64 1.15 -7.59
CA ILE A 129 -24.47 1.33 -6.73
C ILE A 129 -23.54 2.37 -7.37
N LEU A 130 -22.79 3.06 -6.52
CA LEU A 130 -21.80 4.06 -6.88
C LEU A 130 -20.54 3.81 -6.05
N THR A 131 -19.38 3.72 -6.69
CA THR A 131 -18.09 3.41 -6.05
C THR A 131 -16.96 4.29 -6.61
N LEU A 132 -15.91 4.47 -5.83
CA LEU A 132 -14.69 5.18 -6.21
C LEU A 132 -13.47 4.26 -6.02
N PRO A 133 -12.41 4.40 -6.84
CA PRO A 133 -11.18 3.63 -6.68
C PRO A 133 -10.41 4.00 -5.42
N SER A 134 -10.58 5.24 -4.93
CA SER A 134 -9.98 5.75 -3.70
C SER A 134 -11.00 6.50 -2.85
N GLN A 135 -10.75 6.58 -1.54
CA GLN A 135 -11.49 7.46 -0.61
C GLN A 135 -10.74 8.76 -0.32
N THR A 136 -9.53 8.93 -0.86
CA THR A 136 -8.73 10.15 -0.74
C THR A 136 -8.08 10.46 -2.09
N PHE A 137 -8.33 11.66 -2.60
CA PHE A 137 -7.76 12.18 -3.83
C PHE A 137 -6.96 13.44 -3.51
N GLU A 138 -5.87 13.69 -4.22
CA GLU A 138 -5.17 14.96 -4.15
C GLU A 138 -5.99 16.08 -4.81
N PRO A 139 -5.81 17.34 -4.38
CA PRO A 139 -6.40 18.48 -5.06
C PRO A 139 -6.11 18.49 -6.58
N GLY A 140 -7.17 18.47 -7.39
CA GLY A 140 -7.11 18.42 -8.85
C GLY A 140 -6.79 17.04 -9.44
N GLU A 141 -6.69 15.98 -8.62
CA GLU A 141 -6.56 14.61 -9.11
C GLU A 141 -7.82 14.18 -9.86
N ILE A 142 -7.65 13.39 -10.93
CA ILE A 142 -8.77 12.83 -11.69
C ILE A 142 -9.61 11.95 -10.77
N ILE A 143 -10.91 12.23 -10.69
CA ILE A 143 -11.84 11.40 -9.93
C ILE A 143 -12.63 10.54 -10.90
N SER A 144 -12.46 9.22 -10.81
CA SER A 144 -13.27 8.25 -11.56
C SER A 144 -14.32 7.63 -10.65
N VAL A 145 -15.58 7.68 -11.07
CA VAL A 145 -16.71 7.13 -10.33
C VAL A 145 -17.32 6.00 -11.13
N SER A 146 -17.38 4.81 -10.54
CA SER A 146 -17.96 3.64 -11.17
C SER A 146 -19.37 3.41 -10.66
N PHE A 147 -20.22 2.91 -11.54
CA PHE A 147 -21.63 2.73 -11.26
C PHE A 147 -22.15 1.44 -11.88
N ASP A 148 -23.09 0.82 -11.18
CA ASP A 148 -23.97 -0.23 -11.69
C ASP A 148 -25.41 0.24 -11.50
N ARG A 149 -26.12 0.43 -12.60
CA ARG A 149 -27.45 1.05 -12.73
C ARG A 149 -28.33 0.18 -13.65
N PRO A 150 -28.90 -0.92 -13.12
CA PRO A 150 -29.64 -1.92 -13.90
C PRO A 150 -30.85 -1.36 -14.67
N SER A 151 -31.57 -0.41 -14.06
CA SER A 151 -32.70 0.32 -14.67
C SER A 151 -32.29 1.68 -15.26
N GLY A 152 -31.07 1.76 -15.81
CA GLY A 152 -30.51 3.02 -16.31
C GLY A 152 -31.30 3.70 -17.43
N THR A 153 -31.34 5.02 -17.37
CA THR A 153 -31.89 5.88 -18.43
C THR A 153 -30.77 6.68 -19.12
N LYS A 154 -31.06 7.28 -20.28
CA LYS A 154 -30.09 8.11 -21.02
C LYS A 154 -29.59 9.33 -20.24
N LYS A 155 -30.40 9.79 -19.29
CA LYS A 155 -30.21 11.03 -18.56
C LYS A 155 -29.91 10.80 -17.09
N ASP A 156 -29.58 9.57 -16.71
CA ASP A 156 -28.99 9.31 -15.40
C ASP A 156 -27.63 10.00 -15.32
N TRP A 157 -27.33 10.63 -14.20
CA TRP A 157 -26.16 11.49 -14.07
C TRP A 157 -25.52 11.38 -12.70
N ILE A 158 -24.22 11.66 -12.66
CA ILE A 158 -23.39 11.64 -11.45
C ILE A 158 -22.89 13.06 -11.21
N GLY A 159 -23.08 13.57 -10.00
CA GLY A 159 -22.57 14.85 -9.53
C GLY A 159 -21.63 14.69 -8.34
N LEU A 160 -20.62 15.56 -8.25
CA LEU A 160 -19.73 15.69 -7.10
C LEU A 160 -20.17 16.89 -6.25
N TYR A 161 -20.26 16.67 -4.94
CA TYR A 161 -20.76 17.66 -3.97
C TYR A 161 -19.83 17.75 -2.77
N GLU A 162 -19.73 18.94 -2.18
CA GLU A 162 -19.23 19.06 -0.81
C GLU A 162 -20.27 18.45 0.15
N LYS A 163 -19.80 17.61 1.10
CA LYS A 163 -20.67 16.81 1.98
C LYS A 163 -21.64 17.64 2.81
N ALA A 164 -21.32 18.90 3.09
CA ALA A 164 -22.13 19.78 3.92
C ALA A 164 -23.36 20.38 3.20
N GLU A 165 -23.47 20.30 1.87
CA GLU A 165 -24.34 21.24 1.13
C GLU A 165 -25.44 20.64 0.23
N ALA A 166 -25.57 19.32 0.08
CA ALA A 166 -26.54 18.76 -0.87
C ALA A 166 -27.82 18.25 -0.20
N PRO A 167 -29.06 18.57 -0.69
CA PRO A 167 -29.42 18.92 -2.07
C PRO A 167 -29.84 20.40 -2.31
N ALA A 168 -29.33 21.37 -1.53
CA ALA A 168 -29.71 22.77 -1.69
C ALA A 168 -28.83 23.55 -2.70
N THR A 169 -27.69 22.99 -3.14
CA THR A 169 -26.73 23.64 -4.04
C THR A 169 -26.46 22.83 -5.33
N PRO A 170 -26.08 23.50 -6.44
CA PRO A 170 -25.61 22.83 -7.65
C PRO A 170 -24.41 21.92 -7.38
N SER A 171 -24.29 20.82 -8.10
CA SER A 171 -23.07 20.00 -8.10
C SER A 171 -21.86 20.83 -8.53
N ILE A 172 -20.70 20.57 -7.93
CA ILE A 172 -19.43 21.21 -8.30
C ILE A 172 -19.03 20.76 -9.71
N LEU A 173 -19.08 19.45 -9.95
CA LEU A 173 -18.90 18.82 -11.25
C LEU A 173 -20.01 17.82 -11.50
N TRP A 174 -20.40 17.64 -12.76
CA TRP A 174 -21.38 16.62 -13.14
C TRP A 174 -21.16 16.10 -14.56
N ARG A 175 -21.62 14.86 -14.80
CA ARG A 175 -21.65 14.19 -16.10
C ARG A 175 -22.81 13.21 -16.14
N TYR A 176 -23.34 12.94 -17.33
CA TYR A 176 -24.23 11.79 -17.52
C TYR A 176 -23.45 10.47 -17.38
N THR A 177 -24.17 9.37 -17.15
CA THR A 177 -23.58 8.02 -17.07
C THR A 177 -22.87 7.59 -18.36
N ASP A 178 -23.16 8.24 -19.50
CA ASP A 178 -22.41 8.08 -20.76
C ASP A 178 -21.08 8.87 -20.81
N GLY A 179 -20.72 9.55 -19.72
CA GLY A 179 -19.50 10.35 -19.60
C GLY A 179 -19.55 11.71 -20.30
N THR A 180 -20.66 12.06 -20.95
CA THR A 180 -20.83 13.33 -21.67
C THR A 180 -21.67 14.33 -20.86
N GLN A 181 -21.78 15.56 -21.37
CA GLN A 181 -22.78 16.54 -20.91
C GLN A 181 -24.05 16.56 -21.80
N SER A 182 -24.19 15.60 -22.71
CA SER A 182 -25.33 15.51 -23.64
C SER A 182 -26.30 14.39 -23.28
N GLY A 183 -25.83 13.26 -22.72
CA GLY A 183 -26.69 12.18 -22.23
C GLY A 183 -27.48 11.51 -23.36
N ASN A 184 -26.76 10.93 -24.32
CA ASN A 184 -27.32 10.39 -25.55
C ASN A 184 -27.50 8.85 -25.51
N GLU A 185 -26.69 8.18 -24.69
CA GLU A 185 -26.61 6.72 -24.62
C GLU A 185 -27.11 6.18 -23.28
N ILE A 186 -27.65 4.96 -23.30
CA ILE A 186 -28.03 4.26 -22.07
C ILE A 186 -26.82 3.42 -21.64
N ILE A 187 -26.06 3.93 -20.68
CA ILE A 187 -25.00 3.15 -20.02
C ILE A 187 -25.54 2.69 -18.66
N LYS A 188 -25.64 1.38 -18.50
CA LYS A 188 -26.13 0.75 -17.27
C LYS A 188 -25.01 0.38 -16.31
N LYS A 189 -23.79 0.22 -16.80
CA LYS A 189 -22.63 -0.09 -15.99
C LYS A 189 -21.40 0.51 -16.64
N GLY A 190 -20.56 1.17 -15.86
CA GLY A 190 -19.37 1.81 -16.40
C GLY A 190 -18.74 2.78 -15.41
N THR A 191 -17.89 3.65 -15.95
CA THR A 191 -17.15 4.65 -15.18
C THR A 191 -17.33 6.02 -15.82
N VAL A 192 -17.55 7.03 -14.97
CA VAL A 192 -17.54 8.44 -15.32
C VAL A 192 -16.28 9.06 -14.73
N SER A 193 -15.51 9.78 -15.55
CA SER A 193 -14.29 10.46 -15.10
C SER A 193 -14.44 11.96 -15.08
N PHE A 194 -14.01 12.57 -13.98
CA PHE A 194 -13.94 14.00 -13.75
C PHE A 194 -12.47 14.44 -13.86
N ALA A 195 -12.03 14.73 -15.09
CA ALA A 195 -10.63 14.99 -15.41
C ALA A 195 -10.02 16.23 -14.71
N GLU A 196 -10.86 17.19 -14.33
CA GLU A 196 -10.43 18.39 -13.62
C GLU A 196 -10.26 18.17 -12.11
N GLY A 197 -10.78 17.05 -11.59
CA GLY A 197 -10.77 16.78 -10.16
C GLY A 197 -11.53 17.82 -9.34
N LEU A 198 -11.23 17.87 -8.04
CA LEU A 198 -11.75 18.90 -7.14
C LEU A 198 -10.57 19.70 -6.57
N PRO A 199 -10.59 21.05 -6.65
CA PRO A 199 -9.41 21.86 -6.31
C PRO A 199 -9.25 22.13 -4.81
N GLU A 200 -10.36 22.12 -4.06
CA GLU A 200 -10.33 22.47 -2.65
C GLU A 200 -10.23 21.22 -1.77
N PRO A 201 -9.42 21.25 -0.70
CA PRO A 201 -9.44 20.18 0.28
C PRO A 201 -10.78 20.13 1.03
N GLY A 202 -11.28 18.93 1.31
CA GLY A 202 -12.55 18.78 2.01
C GLY A 202 -13.13 17.38 1.97
N GLU A 203 -14.31 17.23 2.57
CA GLU A 203 -15.12 16.02 2.54
C GLU A 203 -16.19 16.16 1.45
N TYR A 204 -16.25 15.16 0.57
CA TYR A 204 -17.07 15.18 -0.63
C TYR A 204 -17.95 13.94 -0.74
N GLU A 205 -18.94 14.03 -1.61
CA GLU A 205 -19.86 12.96 -1.94
C GLU A 205 -20.13 12.94 -3.45
N ALA A 206 -19.88 11.79 -4.07
CA ALA A 206 -20.39 11.48 -5.40
C ALA A 206 -21.84 11.01 -5.25
N ARG A 207 -22.76 11.55 -6.05
CA ARG A 207 -24.19 11.20 -6.02
C ARG A 207 -24.67 10.87 -7.42
N MET A 208 -25.40 9.77 -7.55
CA MET A 208 -26.07 9.35 -8.79
C MET A 208 -27.55 9.66 -8.71
N TYR A 209 -28.10 10.25 -9.77
CA TYR A 209 -29.49 10.65 -9.88
C TYR A 209 -30.12 10.13 -11.16
N SER A 210 -31.45 10.04 -11.18
CA SER A 210 -32.19 9.54 -12.34
C SER A 210 -32.57 10.65 -13.29
N ASN A 211 -32.44 10.39 -14.60
CA ASN A 211 -33.19 11.05 -15.67
C ASN A 211 -33.32 12.59 -15.57
N ASP A 212 -32.21 13.33 -15.44
CA ASP A 212 -32.17 14.79 -15.27
C ASP A 212 -32.88 15.34 -14.01
N ASP A 213 -33.35 14.48 -13.13
CA ASP A 213 -33.94 14.83 -11.85
C ASP A 213 -32.91 14.75 -10.71
N TYR A 214 -33.32 15.12 -9.50
CA TYR A 214 -32.49 15.09 -8.27
C TYR A 214 -32.91 13.96 -7.32
N ASP A 215 -33.63 12.96 -7.82
CA ASP A 215 -33.98 11.76 -7.06
C ASP A 215 -32.72 10.92 -6.83
N LEU A 216 -32.21 10.94 -5.60
CA LEU A 216 -30.96 10.27 -5.24
C LEU A 216 -31.12 8.75 -5.38
N ILE A 217 -30.34 8.15 -6.28
CA ILE A 217 -30.29 6.72 -6.51
C ILE A 217 -29.26 6.05 -5.60
N SER A 218 -28.05 6.60 -5.55
CA SER A 218 -26.91 6.07 -4.78
C SER A 218 -25.89 7.17 -4.54
N SER A 219 -25.06 7.03 -3.51
CA SER A 219 -23.96 7.94 -3.25
C SER A 219 -22.73 7.23 -2.69
N ALA A 220 -21.58 7.91 -2.75
CA ALA A 220 -20.32 7.44 -2.22
C ALA A 220 -19.49 8.60 -1.66
N LEU A 221 -18.98 8.44 -0.44
CA LEU A 221 -18.19 9.45 0.27
C LEU A 221 -16.71 9.32 -0.07
N PHE A 222 -16.03 10.46 -0.16
CA PHE A 222 -14.58 10.55 -0.33
C PHE A 222 -14.05 11.88 0.21
N SER A 223 -12.73 12.03 0.26
CA SER A 223 -12.07 13.27 0.67
C SER A 223 -11.09 13.74 -0.40
N VAL A 224 -10.88 15.05 -0.47
CA VAL A 224 -9.83 15.66 -1.28
C VAL A 224 -8.81 16.27 -0.33
N ARG A 225 -7.57 15.80 -0.37
CA ARG A 225 -6.46 16.26 0.47
C ARG A 225 -5.16 15.61 0.02
N LYS A 226 -4.04 16.24 0.36
CA LYS A 226 -2.72 15.64 0.15
C LYS A 226 -2.53 14.43 1.09
N PRO A 227 -1.86 13.35 0.66
CA PRO A 227 -1.47 12.30 1.57
C PRO A 227 -0.45 12.81 2.59
N PRO A 228 -0.38 12.20 3.79
CA PRO A 228 0.69 12.49 4.73
C PRO A 228 2.06 12.18 4.12
N THR A 229 3.07 12.98 4.46
CA THR A 229 4.45 12.77 4.02
C THR A 229 5.37 12.62 5.21
N LEU A 230 6.43 11.83 5.03
CA LEU A 230 7.47 11.62 6.02
C LEU A 230 8.81 11.53 5.29
N THR A 231 9.79 12.34 5.66
CA THR A 231 11.05 12.45 4.92
C THR A 231 12.22 12.64 5.88
N PRO A 232 13.18 11.69 5.94
CA PRO A 232 14.45 11.89 6.61
C PRO A 232 15.23 13.03 5.94
N THR A 233 16.00 13.78 6.71
CA THR A 233 16.86 14.83 6.14
C THR A 233 18.05 14.30 5.34
N LYS A 234 18.38 13.00 5.51
CA LYS A 234 19.44 12.28 4.78
C LYS A 234 19.01 10.84 4.50
N GLU A 235 19.48 10.27 3.40
CA GLU A 235 19.31 8.84 3.10
C GLU A 235 20.28 7.96 3.89
N ALA A 236 21.39 8.53 4.37
CA ALA A 236 22.40 7.87 5.18
C ALA A 236 22.90 8.79 6.29
N PHE A 237 22.97 8.24 7.51
CA PHE A 237 23.52 8.91 8.69
C PHE A 237 24.73 8.13 9.22
N ASN A 238 25.65 8.85 9.85
CA ASN A 238 26.78 8.24 10.55
C ASN A 238 26.31 7.54 11.83
N SER A 239 27.09 6.57 12.29
CA SER A 239 26.83 5.92 13.57
C SER A 239 26.88 6.94 14.71
N GLY A 240 25.79 7.04 15.48
CA GLY A 240 25.66 8.00 16.59
C GLY A 240 25.28 9.43 16.17
N GLU A 241 24.99 9.67 14.90
CA GLU A 241 24.43 10.95 14.43
C GLU A 241 22.93 11.02 14.74
N SER A 242 22.43 12.19 15.20
CA SER A 242 21.00 12.42 15.43
C SER A 242 20.19 12.29 14.14
N ILE A 243 19.05 11.61 14.22
CA ILE A 243 18.17 11.39 13.07
C ILE A 243 17.12 12.49 13.03
N LYS A 244 17.17 13.30 11.98
CA LYS A 244 16.20 14.40 11.75
C LYS A 244 15.32 14.08 10.58
N LEU A 245 14.03 14.40 10.70
CA LEU A 245 13.01 14.22 9.67
C LEU A 245 12.03 15.39 9.62
N THR A 246 11.32 15.51 8.52
CA THR A 246 10.16 16.40 8.36
C THR A 246 8.93 15.58 7.98
N PHE A 247 7.76 16.05 8.38
CA PHE A 247 6.49 15.41 8.05
C PHE A 247 5.41 16.43 7.69
N THR A 248 4.41 15.98 6.96
CA THR A 248 3.12 16.67 6.80
C THR A 248 1.99 15.68 7.04
N ASN A 249 0.91 16.12 7.68
CA ASN A 249 -0.32 15.35 7.87
C ASN A 249 -1.54 16.29 7.88
N PRO A 250 -2.32 16.37 6.79
CA PRO A 250 -3.48 17.25 6.72
C PRO A 250 -4.59 16.94 7.74
N ASN A 251 -4.66 15.73 8.31
CA ASN A 251 -5.63 15.37 9.36
C ASN A 251 -4.92 15.06 10.68
N ALA A 252 -3.96 15.90 11.04
CA ALA A 252 -3.17 15.67 12.24
C ALA A 252 -4.05 15.57 13.50
N THR A 253 -3.76 14.56 14.31
CA THR A 253 -4.28 14.43 15.67
C THR A 253 -3.14 14.62 16.68
N PRO A 254 -3.41 15.06 17.92
CA PRO A 254 -2.36 15.20 18.93
C PRO A 254 -1.59 13.91 19.22
N LEU A 255 -2.22 12.75 18.99
CA LEU A 255 -1.65 11.43 19.25
C LEU A 255 -1.08 10.75 18.00
N ASP A 256 -0.95 11.47 16.88
CA ASP A 256 -0.17 10.94 15.76
C ASP A 256 1.29 10.79 16.19
N TRP A 257 1.92 9.70 15.80
CA TRP A 257 3.26 9.37 16.29
C TRP A 257 4.16 8.81 15.21
N VAL A 258 5.44 9.07 15.35
CA VAL A 258 6.49 8.56 14.47
C VAL A 258 7.33 7.55 15.22
N GLY A 259 7.50 6.35 14.65
CA GLY A 259 8.35 5.29 15.16
C GLY A 259 9.50 4.95 14.21
N ILE A 260 10.64 4.54 14.78
CA ILE A 260 11.80 4.03 14.03
C ILE A 260 11.92 2.52 14.23
N TYR A 261 12.12 1.78 13.14
CA TYR A 261 12.21 0.32 13.10
C TYR A 261 13.44 -0.13 12.30
N ARG A 262 13.91 -1.37 12.48
CA ARG A 262 14.75 -1.98 11.45
C ARG A 262 13.91 -2.21 10.20
N LYS A 263 14.53 -2.09 9.03
CA LYS A 263 13.85 -2.40 7.78
C LYS A 263 13.40 -3.87 7.78
N GLY A 264 12.11 -4.09 7.53
CA GLY A 264 11.49 -5.42 7.54
C GLY A 264 10.84 -5.82 8.86
N ASP A 265 10.99 -5.04 9.94
CA ASP A 265 10.27 -5.29 11.19
C ASP A 265 8.76 -5.07 11.01
N GLU A 266 7.94 -6.00 11.48
CA GLU A 266 6.48 -5.90 11.41
C GLU A 266 5.90 -5.33 12.70
N ALA A 267 5.25 -4.17 12.63
CA ALA A 267 4.54 -3.59 13.76
C ALA A 267 3.08 -4.10 13.81
N PRO A 268 2.48 -4.29 15.00
CA PRO A 268 3.03 -4.05 16.33
C PRO A 268 3.79 -5.23 16.94
N ALA A 269 4.00 -6.32 16.18
CA ALA A 269 4.67 -7.52 16.69
C ALA A 269 6.10 -7.25 17.16
N VAL A 270 6.81 -6.38 16.44
CA VAL A 270 8.09 -5.80 16.83
C VAL A 270 7.86 -4.34 17.26
N PRO A 271 8.23 -3.96 18.50
CA PRO A 271 8.09 -2.58 18.95
C PRO A 271 9.07 -1.66 18.23
N SER A 272 8.71 -0.38 18.11
CA SER A 272 9.62 0.66 17.62
C SER A 272 10.86 0.75 18.52
N ILE A 273 12.02 0.98 17.91
CA ILE A 273 13.28 1.26 18.61
C ILE A 273 13.15 2.56 19.39
N PHE A 274 12.71 3.61 18.69
CA PHE A 274 12.38 4.91 19.26
C PHE A 274 11.06 5.39 18.69
N TRP A 275 10.38 6.27 19.42
CA TRP A 275 9.16 6.90 18.96
C TRP A 275 8.98 8.28 19.59
N PHE A 276 8.20 9.15 18.96
CA PHE A 276 7.66 10.36 19.58
C PHE A 276 6.27 10.62 19.00
N TYR A 277 5.39 11.29 19.74
CA TYR A 277 4.25 11.94 19.11
C TYR A 277 4.76 13.05 18.17
N THR A 278 3.96 13.46 17.20
CA THR A 278 4.36 14.43 16.17
C THR A 278 4.80 15.77 16.76
N ASP A 279 4.38 16.10 17.98
CA ASP A 279 4.82 17.29 18.73
C ASP A 279 6.20 17.15 19.40
N GLY A 280 6.89 16.02 19.20
CA GLY A 280 8.19 15.73 19.78
C GLY A 280 8.15 15.27 21.24
N THR A 281 6.96 15.07 21.80
CA THR A 281 6.78 14.66 23.19
C THR A 281 6.39 13.18 23.30
N LYS A 282 6.26 12.73 24.55
CA LYS A 282 5.73 11.40 24.91
C LYS A 282 4.29 11.48 25.44
N THR A 283 3.65 12.65 25.38
CA THR A 283 2.30 12.88 25.88
C THR A 283 1.29 13.19 24.77
N GLY A 284 1.73 13.84 23.68
CA GLY A 284 0.91 14.05 22.49
C GLY A 284 -0.22 15.06 22.75
N ASP A 285 0.16 16.29 23.07
CA ASP A 285 -0.79 17.34 23.48
C ASP A 285 -1.15 18.29 22.32
N THR A 286 -0.33 18.30 21.26
CA THR A 286 -0.48 19.24 20.14
C THR A 286 -0.64 18.51 18.80
N SER A 287 -1.72 18.82 18.08
CA SER A 287 -1.87 18.42 16.68
C SER A 287 -1.00 19.30 15.78
N LEU A 288 -0.11 18.69 15.02
CA LEU A 288 0.76 19.37 14.05
C LEU A 288 0.52 18.82 12.65
N SER A 289 0.00 19.66 11.75
CA SER A 289 -0.20 19.29 10.35
C SER A 289 1.08 19.28 9.53
N GLU A 290 2.15 19.88 10.05
CA GLU A 290 3.50 19.80 9.52
C GLU A 290 4.50 20.05 10.65
N GLY A 291 5.70 19.51 10.51
CA GLY A 291 6.73 19.68 11.52
C GLY A 291 8.00 18.91 11.24
N SER A 292 8.88 18.90 12.24
CA SER A 292 10.12 18.15 12.23
C SER A 292 10.32 17.43 13.56
N LEU A 293 10.88 16.22 13.50
CA LEU A 293 11.31 15.48 14.68
C LEU A 293 12.81 15.24 14.63
N GLU A 294 13.41 15.22 15.81
CA GLU A 294 14.82 14.86 16.01
C GLU A 294 14.90 13.74 17.05
N PHE A 295 15.62 12.68 16.69
CA PHE A 295 15.96 11.58 17.57
C PHE A 295 17.45 11.68 17.88
N ASP A 296 17.78 12.18 19.06
CA ASP A 296 19.16 12.33 19.55
C ASP A 296 19.76 11.01 20.09
N GLU A 297 18.95 9.96 20.14
CA GLU A 297 19.37 8.65 20.62
C GLU A 297 20.07 7.86 19.51
N SER A 298 21.20 7.23 19.84
CA SER A 298 21.94 6.44 18.87
C SER A 298 21.21 5.15 18.55
N LEU A 299 20.89 4.97 17.26
CA LEU A 299 20.28 3.73 16.78
C LEU A 299 21.23 2.53 16.95
N PRO A 300 20.69 1.33 17.24
CA PRO A 300 21.49 0.16 17.58
C PRO A 300 22.19 -0.42 16.34
N GLY A 301 23.41 0.02 16.03
CA GLY A 301 24.27 -0.58 15.02
C GLY A 301 23.95 -0.18 13.57
N ALA A 302 24.85 -0.50 12.66
CA ALA A 302 24.71 -0.19 11.24
C ALA A 302 23.56 -0.99 10.57
N GLY A 303 23.07 -0.51 9.44
CA GLY A 303 22.09 -1.18 8.58
C GLY A 303 20.97 -0.28 8.09
N ASP A 304 19.96 -0.88 7.46
CA ASP A 304 18.77 -0.20 6.95
C ASP A 304 17.69 -0.09 8.02
N TYR A 305 17.03 1.06 8.04
CA TYR A 305 15.96 1.42 8.97
C TYR A 305 14.77 2.00 8.21
N GLU A 306 13.61 1.95 8.86
CA GLU A 306 12.39 2.56 8.37
C GLU A 306 11.81 3.48 9.45
N ILE A 307 11.44 4.70 9.07
CA ILE A 307 10.62 5.60 9.88
C ILE A 307 9.18 5.49 9.42
N ARG A 308 8.23 5.46 10.36
CA ARG A 308 6.80 5.27 10.10
C ARG A 308 5.99 6.29 10.88
N LEU A 309 5.07 6.98 10.21
CA LEU A 309 4.07 7.87 10.80
C LEU A 309 2.77 7.09 10.96
N TYR A 310 2.19 7.14 12.16
CA TYR A 310 0.98 6.42 12.53
C TYR A 310 -0.11 7.36 13.04
N ALA A 311 -1.37 7.00 12.83
CA ALA A 311 -2.52 7.79 13.25
C ALA A 311 -2.88 7.54 14.72
N ASN A 312 -3.11 8.63 15.48
CA ASN A 312 -3.88 8.67 16.73
C ASN A 312 -3.68 7.49 17.69
N ASP A 313 -2.44 7.29 18.16
CA ASP A 313 -2.04 6.22 19.09
C ASP A 313 -2.35 4.79 18.62
N SER A 314 -2.52 4.60 17.30
CA SER A 314 -2.77 3.32 16.66
C SER A 314 -1.57 2.88 15.82
N TYR A 315 -1.67 1.72 15.17
CA TYR A 315 -0.70 1.26 14.17
C TYR A 315 -1.22 1.41 12.72
N GLU A 316 -2.22 2.28 12.50
CA GLU A 316 -2.64 2.68 11.15
C GLU A 316 -1.53 3.51 10.50
N LEU A 317 -0.85 2.93 9.52
CA LEU A 317 0.29 3.54 8.84
C LEU A 317 -0.19 4.66 7.90
N LEU A 318 0.27 5.88 8.16
CA LEU A 318 -0.05 7.07 7.36
C LEU A 318 1.03 7.37 6.31
N ALA A 319 2.30 7.22 6.67
CA ALA A 319 3.44 7.40 5.78
C ALA A 319 4.66 6.63 6.30
N ASN A 320 5.60 6.30 5.42
CA ASN A 320 6.88 5.71 5.81
C ASN A 320 8.00 6.20 4.90
N ALA A 321 9.24 6.07 5.37
CA ALA A 321 10.44 6.30 4.58
C ALA A 321 11.61 5.49 5.12
N THR A 322 12.59 5.20 4.27
CA THR A 322 13.77 4.42 4.65
C THR A 322 15.03 5.27 4.71
N PHE A 323 15.96 4.90 5.58
CA PHE A 323 17.31 5.47 5.65
C PHE A 323 18.30 4.40 6.14
N SER A 324 19.60 4.69 6.08
CA SER A 324 20.65 3.78 6.54
C SER A 324 21.54 4.42 7.63
N ILE A 325 22.02 3.60 8.56
CA ILE A 325 23.05 3.96 9.53
C ILE A 325 24.36 3.26 9.18
N GLY A 326 25.46 4.00 9.22
CA GLY A 326 26.79 3.46 8.91
C GLY A 326 27.17 3.56 7.42
N GLY A 327 26.48 4.44 6.69
CA GLY A 327 26.80 4.83 5.32
C GLY A 327 28.02 5.74 5.23
N ASP A 328 29.16 5.30 5.77
CA ASP A 328 30.45 5.77 5.27
C ASP A 328 30.70 5.09 3.90
N ALA A 329 31.48 5.74 3.04
CA ALA A 329 31.98 5.10 1.82
C ALA A 329 32.71 3.78 2.15
N PRO A 330 32.80 2.82 1.22
CA PRO A 330 33.68 1.67 1.37
C PRO A 330 35.10 2.16 1.75
N PRO A 331 35.78 1.52 2.71
CA PRO A 331 37.11 1.96 3.12
C PRO A 331 38.03 2.00 1.90
N ALA A 332 38.68 3.14 1.69
CA ALA A 332 39.54 3.32 0.53
C ALA A 332 40.77 2.40 0.65
N ILE A 333 41.14 1.74 -0.45
CA ILE A 333 42.43 1.06 -0.60
C ILE A 333 43.11 1.57 -1.86
N ASN A 334 44.37 2.00 -1.73
CA ASN A 334 45.18 2.50 -2.82
C ASN A 334 46.52 1.75 -2.87
N ILE A 335 46.96 1.41 -4.07
CA ILE A 335 48.18 0.63 -4.31
C ILE A 335 49.08 1.41 -5.25
N VAL A 336 50.32 1.70 -4.82
CA VAL A 336 51.32 2.39 -5.62
C VAL A 336 52.55 1.51 -5.79
N ARG A 337 53.01 1.30 -7.03
CA ARG A 337 54.28 0.64 -7.31
C ARG A 337 55.41 1.66 -7.29
N ASN A 338 56.40 1.45 -6.44
CA ASN A 338 57.54 2.35 -6.29
C ASN A 338 58.66 2.02 -7.29
N GLY A 339 59.46 3.02 -7.67
CA GLY A 339 60.58 2.87 -8.60
C GLY A 339 61.73 2.00 -8.09
N ASN A 340 61.74 1.65 -6.80
CA ASN A 340 62.74 0.79 -6.15
C ASN A 340 62.30 -0.69 -6.06
N GLY A 341 61.18 -1.07 -6.69
CA GLY A 341 60.70 -2.46 -6.68
C GLY A 341 59.84 -2.85 -5.49
N THR A 342 59.37 -1.90 -4.69
CA THR A 342 58.38 -2.13 -3.60
C THR A 342 56.98 -1.68 -4.01
N ILE A 343 55.97 -2.09 -3.24
CA ILE A 343 54.57 -1.65 -3.35
C ILE A 343 54.16 -0.97 -2.05
N THR A 344 53.53 0.20 -2.14
CA THR A 344 52.90 0.88 -1.01
C THR A 344 51.38 0.67 -1.07
N VAL A 345 50.80 0.11 -0.01
CA VAL A 345 49.35 -0.07 0.16
C VAL A 345 48.87 0.90 1.24
N SER A 346 48.06 1.89 0.85
CA SER A 346 47.35 2.78 1.77
C SER A 346 45.92 2.28 1.91
N PHE A 347 45.45 2.10 3.13
CA PHE A 347 44.10 1.64 3.42
C PHE A 347 43.48 2.39 4.60
N GLU A 348 42.15 2.49 4.60
CA GLU A 348 41.33 2.90 5.75
C GLU A 348 40.87 1.66 6.52
N GLY A 349 40.80 1.75 7.86
CA GLY A 349 40.43 0.63 8.72
C GLY A 349 41.52 -0.44 8.82
N LYS A 350 41.12 -1.71 8.73
CA LYS A 350 41.98 -2.89 8.80
C LYS A 350 42.24 -3.48 7.41
N LEU A 351 43.48 -3.91 7.20
CA LEU A 351 43.84 -4.71 6.03
C LEU A 351 43.58 -6.19 6.33
N GLN A 352 42.96 -6.90 5.40
CA GLN A 352 42.81 -8.36 5.44
C GLN A 352 43.44 -9.00 4.21
N SER A 353 43.97 -10.21 4.35
CA SER A 353 44.49 -11.01 3.24
C SER A 353 43.91 -12.42 3.20
N ALA A 354 43.93 -13.02 1.99
CA ALA A 354 43.51 -14.39 1.73
C ALA A 354 44.27 -15.00 0.55
N SER A 355 44.36 -16.34 0.52
CA SER A 355 44.92 -17.09 -0.61
C SER A 355 43.96 -17.21 -1.80
N THR A 356 42.66 -16.98 -1.60
CA THR A 356 41.64 -16.97 -2.67
C THR A 356 40.71 -15.76 -2.52
N VAL A 357 40.06 -15.35 -3.61
CA VAL A 357 39.10 -14.23 -3.62
C VAL A 357 37.88 -14.46 -2.71
N ASN A 358 37.57 -15.72 -2.38
CA ASN A 358 36.43 -16.07 -1.52
C ASN A 358 36.85 -16.35 -0.07
N GLY A 359 38.14 -16.19 0.28
CA GLY A 359 38.66 -16.45 1.62
C GLY A 359 39.23 -17.85 1.83
N PRO A 360 39.43 -18.30 3.10
CA PRO A 360 39.15 -17.56 4.33
C PRO A 360 40.03 -16.30 4.47
N TRP A 361 39.44 -15.23 4.98
CA TRP A 361 40.09 -13.94 5.16
C TRP A 361 40.65 -13.81 6.57
N HIS A 362 41.85 -13.24 6.69
CA HIS A 362 42.52 -13.02 7.96
C HIS A 362 43.00 -11.57 8.09
N ASP A 363 42.94 -11.02 9.31
CA ASP A 363 43.47 -9.69 9.63
C ASP A 363 44.99 -9.67 9.44
N VAL A 364 45.47 -8.66 8.72
CA VAL A 364 46.90 -8.35 8.60
C VAL A 364 47.23 -7.37 9.72
N ASP A 365 48.10 -7.78 10.64
CA ASP A 365 48.57 -6.94 11.75
C ASP A 365 49.57 -5.89 11.25
N ALA A 366 49.04 -4.87 10.59
CA ALA A 366 49.81 -3.80 9.96
C ALA A 366 49.08 -2.45 10.07
N VAL A 367 49.87 -1.37 10.05
CA VAL A 367 49.38 0.01 10.00
C VAL A 367 49.53 0.58 8.60
N SER A 368 48.57 1.41 8.19
CA SER A 368 48.60 2.12 6.91
C SER A 368 49.55 3.33 6.97
N PRO A 369 50.39 3.57 5.93
CA PRO A 369 50.59 2.74 4.74
C PRO A 369 51.54 1.56 5.00
N LEU A 370 51.24 0.41 4.40
CA LEU A 370 52.07 -0.80 4.45
C LEU A 370 52.97 -0.87 3.20
N THR A 371 54.26 -1.13 3.38
CA THR A 371 55.20 -1.35 2.26
C THR A 371 55.53 -2.83 2.13
N LEU A 372 55.34 -3.38 0.93
CA LEU A 372 55.55 -4.79 0.58
C LEU A 372 56.64 -4.92 -0.48
N ASN A 373 57.38 -6.02 -0.46
CA ASN A 373 58.34 -6.36 -1.53
C ASN A 373 57.64 -7.16 -2.64
N THR A 374 58.06 -6.98 -3.90
CA THR A 374 57.41 -7.64 -5.05
C THR A 374 57.81 -9.12 -5.25
N ASP A 375 58.66 -9.67 -4.38
CA ASP A 375 59.10 -11.07 -4.39
C ASP A 375 58.24 -11.98 -3.50
N GLU A 376 57.25 -11.44 -2.80
CA GLU A 376 56.31 -12.19 -1.97
C GLU A 376 55.19 -12.86 -2.80
N THR A 377 54.63 -13.94 -2.27
CA THR A 377 53.60 -14.76 -2.93
C THR A 377 52.29 -13.99 -3.12
N VAL A 378 51.59 -14.24 -4.24
CA VAL A 378 50.31 -13.59 -4.58
C VAL A 378 49.28 -13.85 -3.48
N GLN A 379 48.87 -12.79 -2.77
CA GLN A 379 47.75 -12.80 -1.83
C GLN A 379 46.71 -11.77 -2.28
N PHE A 380 45.42 -12.09 -2.11
CA PHE A 380 44.34 -11.13 -2.29
C PHE A 380 44.26 -10.25 -1.04
N GLY A 381 44.09 -8.93 -1.21
CA GLY A 381 43.98 -7.97 -0.12
C GLY A 381 42.68 -7.16 -0.21
N ARG A 382 42.07 -6.86 0.94
CA ARG A 382 40.92 -5.95 1.06
C ARG A 382 41.04 -5.06 2.29
N ALA A 383 40.50 -3.85 2.21
CA ALA A 383 40.27 -3.01 3.37
C ALA A 383 38.88 -3.29 3.94
N VAL A 384 38.78 -3.43 5.26
CA VAL A 384 37.54 -3.54 6.01
C VAL A 384 37.57 -2.55 7.17
N ARG A 385 36.42 -2.17 7.70
CA ARG A 385 36.37 -1.26 8.86
C ARG A 385 36.98 -1.87 10.11
#